data_AF-A0A317C8Z2-F1
#
_entry.id   AF-A0A317C8Z2-F1
#
_cell.length_a   1.000
_cell.length_b   1.000
_cell.length_c   1.000
_cell.angle_alpha   90.00
_cell.angle_beta   90.00
_cell.angle_gamma   90.00
#
_symmetry.space_group_name_H-M   'P 1'
#
loop_
_entity.id
_entity.type
_entity.pdbx_description
1 polymer ?
#
loop_
_entity_poly.entity_id
_entity_poly.type
_entity_poly.pdbx_seq_one_letter_code
_entity_poly.pdbx_strand_id
1 'polypeptide(L)'
;MEQIEQRWISGFWRRLGALFIDSLILGLLGFLLGLVFESTFVEMGQWGRIVGFVISVAYFGLMNSALFNGQTLGKKLLKIRVVDASNNSISLIKSLIRYVILGTPFFLNALQFTGDNSPTFLIYPIYIIVFGGLLAIPYLYCFNTMTRQSLHDLIVGSYVVNADAKKQETGAVWKGHPYIVGLLLLISASIPFVYGTLQKDVAFEELITAEDLQTARLSLMENPAVRDAFIKVIGFTGFNEAGESERSNFLSAGVFLRSDETADEAMAKDFAKIVLSTYPEAEQNSQIRLLMTYGYDIGIFSRWHNRQYSFSKQALE
;
A
#
# COMPACT_ATOMS: atom_id res chain seq x y z
N MET A 1 -48.50 3.60 -0.43
CA MET A 1 -47.09 3.25 -0.65
C MET A 1 -46.64 2.41 0.54
N GLU A 2 -46.40 1.12 0.30
CA GLU A 2 -45.94 0.20 1.33
C GLU A 2 -44.53 0.64 1.78
N GLN A 3 -44.37 1.07 3.03
CA GLN A 3 -43.05 1.37 3.58
C GLN A 3 -42.29 0.04 3.65
N ILE A 4 -41.39 -0.20 2.70
CA ILE A 4 -40.47 -1.34 2.75
C ILE A 4 -39.67 -1.19 4.05
N GLU A 5 -39.96 -2.05 5.02
CA GLU A 5 -39.30 -2.01 6.34
C GLU A 5 -37.80 -2.19 6.14
N GLN A 6 -37.03 -1.20 6.57
CA GLN A 6 -35.60 -1.18 6.31
C GLN A 6 -34.91 -2.23 7.19
N ARG A 7 -34.14 -3.13 6.57
CA ARG A 7 -33.34 -4.14 7.30
C ARG A 7 -32.42 -3.47 8.33
N TRP A 8 -32.23 -4.09 9.49
CA TRP A 8 -31.34 -3.56 10.53
C TRP A 8 -29.89 -3.49 10.03
N ILE A 9 -29.36 -4.59 9.52
CA ILE A 9 -28.01 -4.65 8.94
C ILE A 9 -27.95 -3.85 7.64
N SER A 10 -26.97 -2.94 7.57
CA SER A 10 -26.80 -2.10 6.39
C SER A 10 -26.26 -2.87 5.19
N GLY A 11 -26.81 -2.57 4.01
CA GLY A 11 -26.40 -3.18 2.76
C GLY A 11 -24.98 -2.78 2.33
N PHE A 12 -24.42 -3.56 1.41
CA PHE A 12 -23.07 -3.35 0.85
C PHE A 12 -22.85 -1.91 0.34
N TRP A 13 -23.73 -1.42 -0.53
CA TRP A 13 -23.55 -0.14 -1.22
C TRP A 13 -23.54 1.07 -0.30
N ARG A 14 -24.37 1.09 0.75
CA ARG A 14 -24.37 2.20 1.73
C ARG A 14 -23.05 2.28 2.49
N ARG A 15 -22.46 1.15 2.81
CA ARG A 15 -21.18 1.10 3.53
C ARG A 15 -20.01 1.47 2.62
N LEU A 16 -20.05 1.02 1.37
CA LEU A 16 -19.06 1.40 0.36
C LEU A 16 -19.15 2.91 0.05
N GLY A 17 -20.36 3.44 -0.13
CA GLY A 17 -20.59 4.87 -0.31
C GLY A 17 -20.13 5.70 0.90
N ALA A 18 -20.33 5.22 2.12
CA ALA A 18 -19.89 5.93 3.32
C ALA A 18 -18.36 5.97 3.38
N LEU A 19 -17.70 4.84 3.10
CA LEU A 19 -16.25 4.76 3.01
C LEU A 19 -15.71 5.66 1.91
N PHE A 20 -16.35 5.71 0.74
CA PHE A 20 -15.96 6.59 -0.35
C PHE A 20 -16.03 8.07 0.04
N ILE A 21 -17.12 8.50 0.69
CA ILE A 21 -17.25 9.87 1.18
C ILE A 21 -16.20 10.18 2.26
N ASP A 22 -16.00 9.26 3.21
CA ASP A 22 -14.97 9.40 4.24
C ASP A 22 -13.56 9.51 3.62
N SER A 23 -13.28 8.75 2.56
CA SER A 23 -12.02 8.83 1.82
C SER A 23 -11.84 10.16 1.09
N LEU A 24 -12.90 10.76 0.54
CA LEU A 24 -12.83 12.10 -0.06
C LEU A 24 -12.53 13.17 1.00
N ILE A 25 -13.12 13.04 2.20
CA ILE A 25 -12.88 13.97 3.30
C ILE A 25 -11.43 13.87 3.79
N LEU A 26 -10.93 12.64 4.00
CA LEU A 26 -9.54 12.43 4.39
C LEU A 26 -8.56 12.81 3.27
N GLY A 27 -8.93 12.58 2.01
CA GLY A 27 -8.15 13.00 0.85
C GLY A 27 -8.04 14.51 0.74
N LEU A 28 -9.14 15.24 0.98
CA LEU A 28 -9.12 16.70 1.06
C LEU A 28 -8.23 17.19 2.21
N LEU A 29 -8.33 16.59 3.39
CA LEU A 29 -7.44 16.91 4.51
C LEU A 29 -5.97 16.64 4.16
N GLY A 30 -5.68 15.49 3.54
CA GLY A 30 -4.34 15.14 3.09
C GLY A 30 -3.79 16.08 2.03
N PHE A 31 -4.63 16.53 1.08
CA PHE A 31 -4.28 17.55 0.10
C PHE A 31 -3.92 18.88 0.76
N LEU A 32 -4.75 19.36 1.70
CA LEU A 32 -4.49 20.61 2.43
C LEU A 32 -3.21 20.54 3.26
N LEU A 33 -2.96 19.42 3.93
CA LEU A 33 -1.68 19.18 4.62
C LEU A 33 -0.52 19.17 3.63
N GLY A 34 -0.71 18.55 2.47
CA GLY A 34 0.23 18.52 1.37
C GLY A 34 0.66 19.90 0.90
N LEU A 35 -0.26 20.87 0.80
CA LEU A 35 0.07 22.24 0.40
C LEU A 35 1.00 22.98 1.38
N VAL A 36 0.99 22.59 2.66
CA VAL A 36 1.75 23.27 3.73
C VAL A 36 3.02 22.50 4.10
N PHE A 37 2.97 21.16 4.07
CA PHE A 37 4.02 20.27 4.56
C PHE A 37 4.68 19.42 3.46
N GLU A 38 4.57 19.84 2.20
CA GLU A 38 5.13 19.12 1.03
C GLU A 38 6.58 18.68 1.25
N SER A 39 7.48 19.62 1.58
CA SER A 39 8.90 19.33 1.82
C SER A 39 9.12 18.34 2.96
N THR A 40 8.34 18.45 4.04
CA THR A 40 8.42 17.52 5.18
C THR A 40 7.99 16.12 4.76
N PHE A 41 6.88 15.98 4.01
CA PHE A 41 6.42 14.67 3.54
C PHE A 41 7.33 14.06 2.49
N VAL A 42 7.95 14.88 1.63
CA VAL A 42 8.99 14.43 0.69
C VAL A 42 10.15 13.84 1.48
N GLU A 43 10.68 14.54 2.49
CA GLU A 43 11.77 14.04 3.34
C GLU A 43 11.40 12.77 4.12
N MET A 44 10.17 12.66 4.62
CA MET A 44 9.70 11.46 5.31
C MET A 44 9.65 10.22 4.41
N GLY A 45 9.52 10.40 3.09
CA GLY A 45 9.37 9.31 2.14
C GLY A 45 8.20 8.39 2.51
N GLN A 46 8.46 7.08 2.55
CA GLN A 46 7.41 6.09 2.83
C GLN A 46 6.83 6.22 4.25
N TRP A 47 7.60 6.76 5.20
CA TRP A 47 7.15 6.99 6.58
C TRP A 47 6.02 8.02 6.67
N GLY A 48 5.83 8.86 5.64
CA GLY A 48 4.69 9.75 5.52
C GLY A 48 3.34 9.03 5.68
N ARG A 49 3.25 7.76 5.26
CA ARG A 49 2.05 6.94 5.41
C ARG A 49 1.64 6.69 6.86
N ILE A 50 2.59 6.69 7.80
CA ILE A 50 2.27 6.58 9.24
C ILE A 50 1.47 7.80 9.69
N VAL A 51 1.77 9.00 9.17
CA VAL A 51 1.03 10.22 9.49
C VAL A 51 -0.43 10.08 9.09
N GLY A 52 -0.72 9.68 7.84
CA GLY A 52 -2.09 9.47 7.40
C GLY A 52 -2.77 8.30 8.10
N PHE A 53 -2.03 7.26 8.50
CA PHE A 53 -2.58 6.17 9.31
C PHE A 53 -3.04 6.68 10.67
N VAL A 54 -2.22 7.47 11.37
CA VAL A 54 -2.57 8.07 12.67
C VAL A 54 -3.77 9.00 12.53
N ILE A 55 -3.80 9.86 11.49
CA ILE A 55 -4.96 10.72 11.19
C ILE A 55 -6.22 9.88 10.99
N SER A 56 -6.11 8.79 10.25
CA SER A 56 -7.26 7.93 9.95
C SER A 56 -7.72 7.13 11.18
N VAL A 57 -6.80 6.67 12.03
CA VAL A 57 -7.12 6.05 13.33
C VAL A 57 -7.85 7.04 14.22
N ALA A 58 -7.39 8.30 14.28
CA ALA A 58 -8.09 9.34 15.03
C ALA A 58 -9.49 9.56 14.46
N TYR A 59 -9.63 9.78 13.15
CA TYR A 59 -10.91 10.03 12.50
C TYR A 59 -11.90 8.87 12.68
N PHE A 60 -11.55 7.67 12.19
CA PHE A 60 -12.45 6.53 12.23
C PHE A 60 -12.59 5.94 13.64
N GLY A 61 -11.53 5.95 14.45
CA GLY A 61 -11.55 5.42 15.81
C GLY A 61 -12.42 6.28 16.74
N LEU A 62 -12.29 7.61 16.69
CA LEU A 62 -13.17 8.49 17.45
C LEU A 62 -14.61 8.42 16.94
N MET A 63 -14.83 8.57 15.63
CA MET A 63 -16.17 8.74 15.09
C MET A 63 -17.02 7.46 15.03
N ASN A 64 -16.40 6.28 14.87
CA ASN A 64 -17.16 5.02 14.95
C ASN A 64 -17.45 4.59 16.41
N SER A 65 -17.04 5.37 17.41
CA SER A 65 -17.29 5.07 18.83
C SER A 65 -18.57 5.75 19.36
N ALA A 66 -18.89 5.45 20.62
CA ALA A 66 -19.95 6.10 21.39
C ALA A 66 -19.84 7.63 21.43
N LEU A 67 -18.63 8.20 21.30
CA LEU A 67 -18.44 9.66 21.28
C LEU A 67 -19.21 10.36 20.14
N PHE A 68 -19.42 9.66 19.02
CA PHE A 68 -20.12 10.18 17.85
C PHE A 68 -21.25 9.24 17.39
N ASN A 69 -21.83 8.48 18.32
CA ASN A 69 -22.93 7.55 18.04
C ASN A 69 -22.64 6.53 16.93
N GLY A 70 -21.38 6.15 16.75
CA GLY A 70 -20.96 5.19 15.73
C GLY A 70 -20.97 5.73 14.29
N GLN A 71 -20.98 7.04 14.09
CA GLN A 71 -21.09 7.67 12.77
C GLN A 71 -19.89 8.55 12.42
N THR A 72 -19.16 8.17 11.38
CA THR A 72 -18.31 9.09 10.61
C THR A 72 -19.16 10.04 9.77
N LEU A 73 -18.56 11.07 9.17
CA LEU A 73 -19.28 12.02 8.32
C LEU A 73 -19.97 11.31 7.15
N GLY A 74 -19.27 10.40 6.45
CA GLY A 74 -19.85 9.59 5.37
C GLY A 74 -20.98 8.68 5.86
N LYS A 75 -20.83 8.07 7.04
CA LYS A 75 -21.89 7.22 7.64
C LYS A 75 -23.11 8.03 8.06
N LYS A 76 -22.92 9.24 8.57
CA LYS A 76 -24.00 10.16 8.94
C LYS A 76 -24.81 10.56 7.71
N LEU A 77 -24.14 10.89 6.60
CA LEU A 77 -24.79 11.22 5.32
C LEU A 77 -25.63 10.06 4.77
N LEU A 78 -25.17 8.82 4.93
CA LEU A 78 -25.89 7.63 4.45
C LEU A 78 -26.78 6.95 5.50
N LYS A 79 -26.96 7.61 6.66
CA LYS A 79 -27.80 7.15 7.78
C LYS A 79 -27.49 5.73 8.23
N ILE A 80 -26.20 5.44 8.41
CA ILE A 80 -25.71 4.17 8.96
C ILE A 80 -24.83 4.44 10.17
N ARG A 81 -24.67 3.45 11.06
CA ARG A 81 -23.84 3.58 12.27
C ARG A 81 -23.24 2.26 12.71
N VAL A 82 -22.16 2.33 13.48
CA VAL A 82 -21.47 1.19 14.08
C VAL A 82 -22.03 0.90 15.47
N VAL A 83 -22.42 -0.35 15.71
CA VAL A 83 -23.02 -0.81 16.98
C VAL A 83 -22.49 -2.18 17.41
N ASP A 84 -22.73 -2.55 18.65
CA ASP A 84 -22.58 -3.93 19.14
C ASP A 84 -23.83 -4.79 18.87
N ALA A 85 -23.79 -6.06 19.28
CA ALA A 85 -24.92 -6.99 19.18
C ALA A 85 -26.18 -6.56 19.97
N SER A 86 -26.04 -5.64 20.92
CA SER A 86 -27.13 -5.05 21.71
C SER A 86 -27.68 -3.76 21.08
N ASN A 87 -27.19 -3.38 19.90
CA ASN A 87 -27.55 -2.15 19.17
C ASN A 87 -27.05 -0.84 19.84
N ASN A 88 -26.11 -0.96 20.78
CA ASN A 88 -25.46 0.16 21.45
C ASN A 88 -24.20 0.58 20.68
N SER A 89 -23.83 1.86 20.75
CA SER A 89 -22.57 2.33 20.18
C SER A 89 -21.38 1.67 20.87
N ILE A 90 -20.35 1.29 20.11
CA ILE A 90 -19.16 0.63 20.67
C ILE A 90 -18.27 1.59 21.45
N SER A 91 -17.50 1.09 22.42
CA SER A 91 -16.54 1.91 23.18
C SER A 91 -15.41 2.43 22.28
N LEU A 92 -14.73 3.49 22.74
CA LEU A 92 -13.59 4.09 22.03
C LEU A 92 -12.50 3.06 21.73
N ILE A 93 -12.13 2.25 22.72
CA ILE A 93 -11.08 1.23 22.56
C ILE A 93 -11.46 0.21 21.49
N LYS A 94 -12.71 -0.30 21.51
CA LYS A 94 -13.21 -1.22 20.47
C LYS A 94 -13.14 -0.57 19.09
N SER A 95 -13.52 0.71 18.99
CA SER A 95 -13.51 1.45 17.73
C SER A 95 -12.09 1.68 17.20
N LEU A 96 -11.12 1.98 18.07
CA LEU A 96 -9.71 2.11 17.71
C LEU A 96 -9.15 0.78 17.20
N ILE A 97 -9.33 -0.31 17.95
CA ILE A 97 -8.88 -1.65 17.55
C ILE A 97 -9.50 -2.04 16.20
N ARG A 98 -10.81 -1.79 16.03
CA ARG A 98 -11.54 -2.03 14.79
C ARG A 98 -10.87 -1.31 13.61
N TYR A 99 -10.54 -0.03 13.75
CA TYR A 99 -9.92 0.69 12.65
C TYR A 99 -8.46 0.28 12.42
N VAL A 100 -7.69 0.00 13.46
CA VAL A 100 -6.30 -0.48 13.32
C VAL A 100 -6.27 -1.76 12.48
N ILE A 101 -7.13 -2.74 12.78
CA ILE A 101 -7.22 -3.99 12.01
C ILE A 101 -7.62 -3.71 10.55
N LEU A 102 -8.58 -2.81 10.34
CA LEU A 102 -9.05 -2.45 9.00
C LEU A 102 -7.99 -1.71 8.18
N GLY A 103 -7.34 -0.71 8.76
CA GLY A 103 -6.46 0.23 8.06
C GLY A 103 -5.03 -0.28 7.88
N THR A 104 -4.50 -1.06 8.84
CA THR A 104 -3.10 -1.52 8.83
C THR A 104 -2.69 -2.14 7.49
N PRO A 105 -3.45 -3.10 6.90
CA PRO A 105 -3.06 -3.72 5.64
C PRO A 105 -2.91 -2.73 4.49
N PHE A 106 -3.75 -1.69 4.43
CA PHE A 106 -3.74 -0.71 3.34
C PHE A 106 -2.60 0.31 3.47
N PHE A 107 -2.32 0.77 4.69
CA PHE A 107 -1.23 1.72 4.93
C PHE A 107 0.15 1.05 4.86
N LEU A 108 0.27 -0.18 5.37
CA LEU A 108 1.54 -0.92 5.39
C LEU A 108 1.93 -1.54 4.04
N ASN A 109 1.01 -1.69 3.08
CA ASN A 109 1.28 -2.38 1.82
C ASN A 109 2.43 -1.80 0.97
N ALA A 110 2.69 -0.50 1.03
CA ALA A 110 3.81 0.11 0.30
C ALA A 110 4.96 0.56 1.20
N LEU A 111 4.92 0.21 2.49
CA LEU A 111 6.12 0.29 3.32
C LEU A 111 7.00 -0.89 2.90
N GLN A 112 8.12 -0.59 2.26
CA GLN A 112 9.15 -1.56 1.95
C GLN A 112 9.84 -1.93 3.27
N PHE A 113 9.29 -2.91 3.98
CA PHE A 113 9.90 -3.44 5.21
C PHE A 113 11.17 -4.26 4.94
N THR A 114 11.42 -4.58 3.68
CA THR A 114 12.60 -5.31 3.19
C THR A 114 13.75 -4.33 2.98
N GLY A 115 14.32 -3.83 4.07
CA GLY A 115 15.69 -3.33 4.06
C GLY A 115 16.66 -4.50 4.31
N ASP A 116 17.89 -4.38 3.82
CA ASP A 116 18.95 -5.41 3.88
C ASP A 116 19.30 -5.88 5.31
N ASN A 117 18.80 -5.18 6.34
CA ASN A 117 19.06 -5.47 7.76
C ASN A 117 17.82 -5.95 8.55
N SER A 118 16.68 -6.19 7.91
CA SER A 118 15.48 -6.70 8.60
C SER A 118 15.64 -8.19 8.90
N PRO A 119 15.46 -8.65 10.16
CA PRO A 119 15.62 -10.07 10.46
C PRO A 119 14.55 -10.86 9.71
N THR A 120 14.97 -11.88 8.98
CA THR A 120 14.15 -12.65 8.03
C THR A 120 12.87 -13.21 8.66
N PHE A 121 12.84 -13.48 9.97
CA PHE A 121 11.64 -13.98 10.63
C PHE A 121 10.51 -12.93 10.75
N LEU A 122 10.81 -11.62 10.74
CA LEU A 122 9.80 -10.56 10.83
C LEU A 122 9.05 -10.35 9.50
N ILE A 123 9.59 -10.83 8.38
CA ILE A 123 8.93 -10.69 7.07
C ILE A 123 7.60 -11.44 7.03
N TYR A 124 7.53 -12.63 7.62
CA TYR A 124 6.34 -13.49 7.61
C TYR A 124 5.13 -12.85 8.31
N PRO A 125 5.21 -12.39 9.58
CA PRO A 125 4.08 -11.73 10.22
C PRO A 125 3.66 -10.45 9.50
N ILE A 126 4.59 -9.68 8.92
CA ILE A 126 4.27 -8.48 8.12
C ILE A 126 3.46 -8.87 6.88
N TYR A 127 3.88 -9.88 6.13
CA TYR A 127 3.17 -10.35 4.94
C TYR A 127 1.80 -10.93 5.29
N ILE A 128 1.67 -11.66 6.39
CA ILE A 128 0.38 -12.15 6.89
C ILE A 128 -0.57 -10.99 7.21
N ILE A 129 -0.08 -9.94 7.88
CA ILE A 129 -0.91 -8.77 8.21
C ILE A 129 -1.31 -8.02 6.95
N VAL A 130 -0.35 -7.73 6.06
CA VAL A 130 -0.57 -6.94 4.85
C VAL A 130 -1.38 -7.72 3.83
N PHE A 131 -0.83 -8.78 3.24
CA PHE A 131 -1.49 -9.52 2.17
C PHE A 131 -2.69 -10.30 2.70
N GLY A 132 -2.58 -10.88 3.89
CA GLY A 132 -3.70 -11.60 4.50
C GLY A 132 -4.86 -10.67 4.83
N GLY A 133 -4.60 -9.47 5.33
CA GLY A 133 -5.61 -8.44 5.53
C GLY A 133 -6.23 -7.95 4.21
N LEU A 134 -5.40 -7.64 3.20
CA LEU A 134 -5.84 -7.19 1.88
C LEU A 134 -6.70 -8.24 1.15
N LEU A 135 -6.52 -9.52 1.42
CA LEU A 135 -7.34 -10.60 0.87
C LEU A 135 -8.58 -10.89 1.72
N ALA A 136 -8.41 -11.04 3.04
CA ALA A 136 -9.49 -11.45 3.94
C ALA A 136 -10.56 -10.37 4.14
N ILE A 137 -10.17 -9.10 4.22
CA ILE A 137 -11.11 -7.99 4.46
C ILE A 137 -12.11 -7.86 3.30
N PRO A 138 -11.69 -7.75 2.03
CA PRO A 138 -12.61 -7.70 0.90
C PRO A 138 -13.40 -9.00 0.73
N TYR A 139 -12.77 -10.16 0.95
CA TYR A 139 -13.47 -11.45 0.91
C TYR A 139 -14.66 -11.47 1.86
N LEU A 140 -14.45 -11.20 3.16
CA LEU A 140 -15.55 -11.18 4.12
C LEU A 140 -16.57 -10.08 3.80
N TYR A 141 -16.10 -8.92 3.33
CA TYR A 141 -16.98 -7.82 2.98
C TYR A 141 -17.96 -8.17 1.83
N CYS A 142 -17.52 -8.98 0.87
CA CYS A 142 -18.31 -9.45 -0.26
C CYS A 142 -19.15 -10.69 0.05
N PHE A 143 -18.56 -11.70 0.71
CA PHE A 143 -19.15 -13.03 0.83
C PHE A 143 -19.88 -13.29 2.15
N ASN A 144 -19.58 -12.56 3.24
CA ASN A 144 -20.34 -12.69 4.48
C ASN A 144 -21.69 -11.94 4.37
N THR A 145 -22.64 -12.50 3.64
CA THR A 145 -23.92 -11.81 3.37
C THR A 145 -24.90 -11.83 4.55
N MET A 146 -24.71 -12.75 5.50
CA MET A 146 -25.58 -12.95 6.67
C MET A 146 -25.42 -11.82 7.69
N THR A 147 -24.22 -11.65 8.25
CA THR A 147 -23.94 -10.59 9.24
C THR A 147 -23.30 -9.37 8.61
N ARG A 148 -22.70 -9.52 7.43
CA ARG A 148 -21.94 -8.49 6.72
C ARG A 148 -20.80 -7.87 7.52
N GLN A 149 -20.31 -8.57 8.53
CA GLN A 149 -19.11 -8.22 9.27
C GLN A 149 -17.87 -8.62 8.46
N SER A 150 -16.90 -7.71 8.35
CA SER A 150 -15.56 -8.05 7.87
C SER A 150 -14.62 -8.34 9.05
N LEU A 151 -13.33 -8.57 8.80
CA LEU A 151 -12.36 -9.04 9.78
C LEU A 151 -12.34 -8.18 11.05
N HIS A 152 -12.26 -6.85 10.88
CA HIS A 152 -12.28 -5.90 12.00
C HIS A 152 -13.58 -5.91 12.79
N ASP A 153 -14.72 -6.15 12.13
CA ASP A 153 -16.04 -6.19 12.75
C ASP A 153 -16.23 -7.49 13.55
N LEU A 154 -15.75 -8.62 13.01
CA LEU A 154 -15.79 -9.92 13.67
C LEU A 154 -14.94 -9.92 14.95
N ILE A 155 -13.74 -9.36 14.89
CA ILE A 155 -12.80 -9.34 16.03
C ILE A 155 -13.37 -8.54 17.20
N VAL A 156 -14.01 -7.40 16.95
CA VAL A 156 -14.55 -6.54 18.03
C VAL A 156 -16.03 -6.80 18.34
N GLY A 157 -16.69 -7.66 17.56
CA GLY A 157 -18.12 -7.94 17.67
C GLY A 157 -19.01 -6.75 17.32
N SER A 158 -18.64 -5.98 16.29
CA SER A 158 -19.43 -4.82 15.83
C SER A 158 -20.19 -5.09 14.53
N TYR A 159 -21.24 -4.31 14.31
CA TYR A 159 -22.10 -4.35 13.13
C TYR A 159 -22.23 -2.94 12.57
N VAL A 160 -22.47 -2.86 11.25
CA VAL A 160 -22.87 -1.60 10.60
C VAL A 160 -24.35 -1.70 10.24
N VAL A 161 -25.16 -0.86 10.88
CA VAL A 161 -26.62 -0.91 10.82
C VAL A 161 -27.19 0.35 10.22
N ASN A 162 -28.41 0.29 9.68
CA ASN A 162 -29.16 1.47 9.33
C ASN A 162 -29.60 2.19 10.61
N ALA A 163 -29.32 3.49 10.71
CA ALA A 163 -29.46 4.24 11.96
C ALA A 163 -30.90 4.30 12.47
N ASP A 164 -31.86 4.39 11.53
CA ASP A 164 -33.30 4.53 11.79
C ASP A 164 -34.03 3.17 11.90
N ALA A 165 -33.33 2.05 11.68
CA ALA A 165 -33.93 0.72 11.69
C ALA A 165 -34.01 0.13 13.10
N LYS A 166 -35.13 -0.55 13.41
CA LYS A 166 -35.27 -1.33 14.65
C LYS A 166 -34.32 -2.53 14.62
N LYS A 167 -33.83 -2.92 15.81
CA LYS A 167 -32.98 -4.11 15.95
C LYS A 167 -33.71 -5.35 15.44
N GLN A 168 -33.02 -6.17 14.67
CA GLN A 168 -33.49 -7.47 14.18
C GLN A 168 -32.49 -8.55 14.59
N GLU A 169 -32.94 -9.77 14.80
CA GLU A 169 -32.03 -10.90 15.04
C GLU A 169 -31.20 -11.17 13.78
N THR A 170 -29.89 -11.37 13.97
CA THR A 170 -28.97 -11.68 12.87
C THR A 170 -28.67 -13.16 12.85
N GLY A 171 -28.61 -13.75 11.65
CA GLY A 171 -28.11 -15.11 11.49
C GLY A 171 -26.64 -15.27 11.91
N ALA A 172 -26.20 -16.52 12.06
CA ALA A 172 -24.81 -16.82 12.37
C ALA A 172 -23.91 -16.61 11.15
N VAL A 173 -22.63 -16.29 11.41
CA VAL A 173 -21.59 -16.31 10.38
C VAL A 173 -21.43 -17.74 9.87
N TRP A 174 -21.34 -17.90 8.55
CA TRP A 174 -21.13 -19.22 7.96
C TRP A 174 -19.79 -19.80 8.42
N LYS A 175 -19.83 -21.05 8.92
CA LYS A 175 -18.66 -21.75 9.47
C LYS A 175 -17.52 -21.96 8.47
N GLY A 176 -17.78 -21.81 7.16
CA GLY A 176 -16.74 -21.87 6.12
C GLY A 176 -15.84 -20.63 6.06
N HIS A 177 -16.33 -19.45 6.47
CA HIS A 177 -15.54 -18.21 6.38
C HIS A 177 -14.22 -18.27 7.17
N PRO A 178 -14.17 -18.74 8.43
CA PRO A 178 -12.91 -18.89 9.15
C PRO A 178 -11.88 -19.76 8.44
N TYR A 179 -12.29 -20.88 7.81
CA TYR A 179 -11.36 -21.74 7.07
C TYR A 179 -10.79 -21.04 5.84
N ILE A 180 -11.62 -20.28 5.12
CA ILE A 180 -11.17 -19.52 3.95
C ILE A 180 -10.22 -18.39 4.37
N VAL A 181 -10.54 -17.67 5.45
CA VAL A 181 -9.63 -16.66 6.01
C VAL A 181 -8.31 -17.30 6.44
N GLY A 182 -8.35 -18.45 7.11
CA GLY A 182 -7.15 -19.22 7.47
C GLY A 182 -6.30 -19.60 6.25
N LEU A 183 -6.93 -20.06 5.16
CA LEU A 183 -6.25 -20.37 3.91
C LEU A 183 -5.60 -19.13 3.28
N LEU A 184 -6.29 -17.98 3.24
CA LEU A 184 -5.74 -16.73 2.71
C LEU A 184 -4.53 -16.24 3.52
N LEU A 185 -4.56 -16.41 4.85
CA LEU A 185 -3.42 -16.10 5.72
C LEU A 185 -2.24 -17.03 5.45
N LEU A 186 -2.49 -18.33 5.24
CA LEU A 186 -1.44 -19.30 4.88
C LEU A 186 -0.81 -19.00 3.51
N ILE A 187 -1.62 -18.65 2.52
CA ILE A 187 -1.13 -18.19 1.20
C ILE A 187 -0.26 -16.94 1.38
N SER A 188 -0.68 -15.99 2.22
CA SER A 188 0.11 -14.78 2.48
C SER A 188 1.44 -15.07 3.16
N ALA A 189 1.47 -16.05 4.07
CA ALA A 189 2.68 -16.51 4.74
C ALA A 189 3.67 -17.22 3.80
N SER A 190 3.20 -17.84 2.71
CA SER A 190 4.08 -18.52 1.75
C SER A 190 4.72 -17.57 0.73
N ILE A 191 4.20 -16.34 0.56
CA ILE A 191 4.71 -15.38 -0.42
C ILE A 191 6.21 -15.12 -0.26
N PRO A 192 6.76 -14.81 0.93
CA PRO A 192 8.21 -14.57 1.08
C PRO A 192 9.06 -15.78 0.68
N PHE A 193 8.59 -16.99 0.99
CA PHE A 193 9.27 -18.23 0.64
C PHE A 193 9.27 -18.46 -0.88
N VAL A 194 8.11 -18.34 -1.52
CA VAL A 194 7.97 -18.49 -2.97
C VAL A 194 8.78 -17.41 -3.70
N TYR A 195 8.68 -16.16 -3.26
CA TYR A 195 9.45 -15.05 -3.83
C TYR A 195 10.96 -15.28 -3.72
N GLY A 196 11.45 -15.69 -2.54
CA GLY A 196 12.87 -16.00 -2.33
C GLY A 196 13.35 -17.21 -3.15
N THR A 197 12.47 -18.19 -3.41
CA THR A 197 12.83 -19.37 -4.23
C THR A 197 12.86 -19.01 -5.72
N LEU A 198 11.86 -18.26 -6.20
CA LEU A 198 11.81 -17.77 -7.57
C LEU A 198 12.99 -16.84 -7.88
N GLN A 199 13.43 -16.00 -6.93
CA GLN A 199 14.63 -15.19 -7.13
C GLN A 199 15.91 -16.01 -7.18
N LYS A 200 16.00 -17.14 -6.46
CA LYS A 200 17.15 -18.06 -6.53
C LYS A 200 17.21 -18.83 -7.85
N ASP A 201 16.07 -19.23 -8.40
CA ASP A 201 16.02 -19.90 -9.71
C ASP A 201 16.12 -18.91 -10.88
N VAL A 202 15.81 -17.63 -10.63
CA VAL A 202 16.09 -16.48 -11.51
C VAL A 202 17.35 -15.76 -11.02
N ALA A 203 18.31 -16.45 -10.40
CA ALA A 203 19.53 -15.82 -9.88
C ALA A 203 20.40 -15.31 -11.04
N PHE A 204 20.13 -14.06 -11.42
CA PHE A 204 21.00 -13.15 -12.16
C PHE A 204 21.99 -12.45 -11.20
N GLU A 205 22.23 -13.03 -10.01
CA GLU A 205 23.24 -12.58 -9.05
C GLU A 205 24.68 -12.81 -9.56
N GLU A 206 24.88 -13.53 -10.66
CA GLU A 206 26.22 -13.75 -11.22
C GLU A 206 26.81 -12.55 -11.98
N LEU A 207 26.04 -11.48 -12.24
CA LEU A 207 26.53 -10.31 -12.99
C LEU A 207 26.72 -9.04 -12.14
N ILE A 208 25.94 -8.84 -11.06
CA ILE A 208 26.09 -7.69 -10.16
C ILE A 208 25.87 -8.15 -8.72
N THR A 209 26.84 -7.90 -7.86
CA THR A 209 26.68 -8.22 -6.44
C THR A 209 25.72 -7.24 -5.77
N ALA A 210 25.03 -7.69 -4.71
CA ALA A 210 24.22 -6.78 -3.89
C ALA A 210 25.06 -5.59 -3.35
N GLU A 211 26.36 -5.80 -3.14
CA GLU A 211 27.32 -4.79 -2.70
C GLU A 211 27.56 -3.70 -3.77
N ASP A 212 27.66 -4.06 -5.05
CA ASP A 212 27.81 -3.09 -6.14
C ASP A 212 26.56 -2.23 -6.29
N LEU A 213 25.37 -2.85 -6.23
CA LEU A 213 24.09 -2.12 -6.27
C LEU A 213 23.96 -1.14 -5.09
N GLN A 214 24.43 -1.55 -3.92
CA GLN A 214 24.42 -0.71 -2.73
C GLN A 214 25.43 0.42 -2.82
N THR A 215 26.63 0.18 -3.36
CA THR A 215 27.64 1.21 -3.61
C THR A 215 27.10 2.26 -4.57
N ALA A 216 26.48 1.85 -5.68
CA ALA A 216 25.88 2.75 -6.65
C ALA A 216 24.76 3.60 -6.04
N ARG A 217 23.93 3.00 -5.17
CA ARG A 217 22.91 3.74 -4.41
C ARG A 217 23.55 4.80 -3.52
N LEU A 218 24.60 4.45 -2.76
CA LEU A 218 25.29 5.38 -1.88
C LEU A 218 25.90 6.55 -2.67
N SER A 219 26.54 6.28 -3.81
CA SER A 219 27.09 7.32 -4.69
C SER A 219 26.01 8.28 -5.22
N LEU A 220 24.81 7.78 -5.56
CA LEU A 220 23.69 8.65 -5.93
C LEU A 220 23.24 9.53 -4.76
N MET A 221 23.23 8.98 -3.54
CA MET A 221 22.81 9.69 -2.33
C MET A 221 23.83 10.74 -1.84
N GLU A 222 25.06 10.77 -2.37
CA GLU A 222 26.01 11.86 -2.14
C GLU A 222 25.53 13.19 -2.75
N ASN A 223 24.70 13.13 -3.80
CA ASN A 223 24.13 14.32 -4.40
C ASN A 223 23.03 14.92 -3.49
N PRO A 224 23.12 16.20 -3.10
CA PRO A 224 22.16 16.82 -2.19
C PRO A 224 20.73 16.89 -2.74
N ALA A 225 20.52 16.81 -4.06
CA ALA A 225 19.20 16.73 -4.65
C ALA A 225 18.52 15.37 -4.42
N VAL A 226 19.28 14.31 -4.14
CA VAL A 226 18.79 12.93 -4.01
C VAL A 226 18.43 12.63 -2.56
N ARG A 227 17.16 12.38 -2.30
CA ARG A 227 16.65 11.91 -1.00
C ARG A 227 16.92 10.41 -0.81
N ASP A 228 16.61 9.62 -1.82
CA ASP A 228 16.74 8.17 -1.79
C ASP A 228 16.90 7.62 -3.21
N ALA A 229 17.47 6.42 -3.35
CA ALA A 229 17.61 5.76 -4.64
C ALA A 229 17.49 4.24 -4.49
N PHE A 230 17.06 3.56 -5.54
CA PHE A 230 17.14 2.11 -5.64
C PHE A 230 17.60 1.72 -7.03
N ILE A 231 18.33 0.62 -7.12
CA ILE A 231 18.86 0.11 -8.38
C ILE A 231 18.48 -1.37 -8.46
N LYS A 232 17.94 -1.77 -9.61
CA LYS A 232 17.52 -3.14 -9.90
C LYS A 232 17.93 -3.51 -11.31
N VAL A 233 18.45 -4.71 -11.48
CA VAL A 233 18.60 -5.32 -12.79
C VAL A 233 17.29 -5.97 -13.17
N ILE A 234 16.77 -5.64 -14.36
CA ILE A 234 15.55 -6.25 -14.89
C ILE A 234 15.93 -6.98 -16.16
N GLY A 235 15.71 -8.30 -16.17
CA GLY A 235 15.86 -9.14 -17.37
C GLY A 235 14.53 -9.35 -18.06
N PHE A 236 14.52 -9.31 -19.39
CA PHE A 236 13.40 -9.70 -20.23
C PHE A 236 13.84 -10.82 -21.18
N THR A 237 13.00 -11.84 -21.33
CA THR A 237 13.20 -12.89 -22.35
C THR A 237 12.24 -12.62 -23.49
N GLY A 238 12.77 -12.26 -24.66
CA GLY A 238 12.04 -12.05 -25.90
C GLY A 238 12.38 -13.12 -26.93
N PHE A 239 11.88 -12.92 -28.14
CA PHE A 239 12.32 -13.67 -29.32
C PHE A 239 13.04 -12.69 -30.24
N ASN A 240 14.19 -13.09 -30.76
CA ASN A 240 14.92 -12.32 -31.77
C ASN A 240 14.22 -12.37 -33.13
N GLU A 241 14.76 -11.66 -34.13
CA GLU A 241 14.22 -11.68 -35.50
C GLU A 241 14.20 -13.08 -36.14
N ALA A 242 15.03 -14.01 -35.65
CA ALA A 242 15.07 -15.41 -36.08
C ALA A 242 14.06 -16.31 -35.33
N GLY A 243 13.27 -15.76 -34.40
CA GLY A 243 12.32 -16.52 -33.58
C GLY A 243 12.97 -17.36 -32.48
N GLU A 244 14.27 -17.16 -32.22
CA GLU A 244 14.98 -17.78 -31.12
C GLU A 244 14.80 -16.95 -29.86
N SER A 245 14.72 -17.61 -28.71
CA SER A 245 14.62 -16.93 -27.43
C SER A 245 15.90 -16.13 -27.17
N GLU A 246 15.82 -14.81 -27.23
CA GLU A 246 16.91 -13.89 -26.91
C GLU A 246 16.57 -13.13 -25.64
N ARG A 247 17.51 -13.15 -24.70
CA ARG A 247 17.35 -12.51 -23.40
C ARG A 247 18.08 -11.19 -23.38
N SER A 248 17.39 -10.10 -23.04
CA SER A 248 17.97 -8.77 -22.93
C SER A 248 17.84 -8.27 -21.49
N ASN A 249 18.93 -7.73 -20.96
CA ASN A 249 18.97 -7.15 -19.63
C ASN A 249 19.01 -5.62 -19.73
N PHE A 250 18.33 -4.94 -18.80
CA PHE A 250 18.47 -3.50 -18.63
C PHE A 250 18.56 -3.14 -17.16
N LEU A 251 19.40 -2.14 -16.89
CA LEU A 251 19.57 -1.61 -15.55
C LEU A 251 18.49 -0.57 -15.30
N SER A 252 17.73 -0.73 -14.21
CA SER A 252 16.72 0.24 -13.80
C SER A 252 17.12 0.89 -12.49
N ALA A 253 17.24 2.21 -12.50
CA ALA A 253 17.46 3.01 -11.31
C ALA A 253 16.25 3.90 -11.05
N GLY A 254 15.77 3.94 -9.81
CA GLY A 254 14.80 4.92 -9.34
C GLY A 254 15.49 5.91 -8.41
N VAL A 255 15.35 7.19 -8.69
CA VAL A 255 15.94 8.30 -7.92
C VAL A 255 14.83 9.19 -7.39
N PHE A 256 14.74 9.30 -6.07
CA PHE A 256 13.80 10.17 -5.40
C PHE A 256 14.45 11.50 -5.04
N LEU A 257 13.88 12.60 -5.53
CA LEU A 257 14.43 13.95 -5.39
C LEU A 257 13.80 14.71 -4.23
N ARG A 258 14.55 15.67 -3.68
CA ARG A 258 14.08 16.65 -2.67
C ARG A 258 13.35 17.84 -3.28
N SER A 259 13.65 18.16 -4.54
CA SER A 259 13.09 19.26 -5.34
C SER A 259 12.49 18.70 -6.63
N ASP A 260 11.53 19.44 -7.23
CA ASP A 260 10.97 19.06 -8.52
C ASP A 260 11.92 19.42 -9.66
N GLU A 261 12.98 18.63 -9.79
CA GLU A 261 13.95 18.69 -10.89
C GLU A 261 13.81 17.46 -11.80
N THR A 262 12.62 16.84 -11.77
CA THR A 262 12.33 15.61 -12.55
C THR A 262 12.47 15.81 -14.05
N ALA A 263 12.41 17.06 -14.53
CA ALA A 263 12.57 17.44 -15.93
C ALA A 263 14.03 17.69 -16.37
N ASP A 264 14.99 17.70 -15.43
CA ASP A 264 16.39 17.96 -15.73
C ASP A 264 17.08 16.73 -16.35
N GLU A 265 17.18 16.74 -17.68
CA GLU A 265 17.86 15.67 -18.43
C GLU A 265 19.37 15.63 -18.20
N ALA A 266 20.00 16.76 -17.89
CA ALA A 266 21.44 16.79 -17.60
C ALA A 266 21.73 16.09 -16.28
N MET A 267 20.95 16.40 -15.24
CA MET A 267 20.99 15.70 -13.95
C MET A 267 20.68 14.20 -14.11
N ALA A 268 19.66 13.86 -14.91
CA ALA A 268 19.35 12.47 -15.23
C ALA A 268 20.54 11.74 -15.88
N LYS A 269 21.23 12.40 -16.80
CA LYS A 269 22.42 11.86 -17.47
C LYS A 269 23.57 11.63 -16.48
N ASP A 270 23.79 12.55 -15.56
CA ASP A 270 24.83 12.42 -14.53
C ASP A 270 24.53 11.27 -13.57
N PHE A 271 23.28 11.10 -13.13
CA PHE A 271 22.88 9.93 -12.35
C PHE A 271 23.05 8.62 -13.12
N ALA A 272 22.71 8.59 -14.41
CA ALA A 272 22.91 7.41 -15.24
C ALA A 272 24.40 7.04 -15.38
N LYS A 273 25.29 8.04 -15.48
CA LYS A 273 26.75 7.82 -15.48
C LYS A 273 27.25 7.23 -14.16
N ILE A 274 26.77 7.73 -13.02
CA ILE A 274 27.11 7.17 -11.69
C ILE A 274 26.72 5.70 -11.65
N VAL A 275 25.48 5.38 -12.03
CA VAL A 275 24.95 4.02 -12.04
C VAL A 275 25.75 3.11 -12.99
N LEU A 276 26.14 3.61 -14.17
CA LEU A 276 26.98 2.87 -15.12
C LEU A 276 28.40 2.63 -14.59
N SER A 277 28.99 3.61 -13.90
CA SER A 277 30.37 3.52 -13.41
C SER A 277 30.55 2.43 -12.35
N THR A 278 29.49 2.12 -11.61
CA THR A 278 29.47 1.03 -10.63
C THR A 278 29.13 -0.33 -11.26
N TYR A 279 28.81 -0.36 -12.56
CA TYR A 279 28.54 -1.60 -13.29
C TYR A 279 29.27 -1.65 -14.65
N PRO A 280 30.60 -1.80 -14.65
CA PRO A 280 31.42 -1.76 -15.86
C PRO A 280 31.14 -2.92 -16.84
N GLU A 281 30.64 -4.06 -16.33
CA GLU A 281 30.27 -5.25 -17.11
C GLU A 281 28.94 -5.10 -17.87
N ALA A 282 28.24 -3.96 -17.76
CA ALA A 282 27.07 -3.68 -18.61
C ALA A 282 27.43 -3.87 -20.09
N GLU A 283 26.74 -4.79 -20.77
CA GLU A 283 26.92 -5.02 -22.20
C GLU A 283 26.79 -3.70 -22.98
N GLN A 284 27.52 -3.53 -24.08
CA GLN A 284 27.51 -2.29 -24.87
C GLN A 284 26.10 -1.85 -25.34
N ASN A 285 25.17 -2.80 -25.44
CA ASN A 285 23.78 -2.57 -25.85
C ASN A 285 22.79 -2.42 -24.67
N SER A 286 23.28 -2.48 -23.42
CA SER A 286 22.45 -2.34 -22.23
C SER A 286 21.86 -0.92 -22.17
N GLN A 287 20.54 -0.84 -22.07
CA GLN A 287 19.85 0.42 -21.78
C GLN A 287 19.82 0.64 -20.27
N ILE A 288 20.12 1.86 -19.84
CA ILE A 288 19.91 2.31 -18.46
C ILE A 288 18.59 3.08 -18.44
N ARG A 289 17.63 2.57 -17.68
CA ARG A 289 16.35 3.24 -17.43
C ARG A 289 16.40 3.92 -16.07
N LEU A 290 16.36 5.25 -16.09
CA LEU A 290 16.33 6.07 -14.90
C LEU A 290 14.93 6.64 -14.70
N LEU A 291 14.31 6.38 -13.55
CA LEU A 291 13.07 7.02 -13.14
C LEU A 291 13.39 8.07 -12.08
N MET A 292 13.22 9.35 -12.42
CA MET A 292 13.29 10.46 -11.46
C MET A 292 11.91 10.74 -10.91
N THR A 293 11.79 10.75 -9.58
CA THR A 293 10.54 10.94 -8.87
C THR A 293 10.69 12.06 -7.84
N TYR A 294 9.82 13.07 -7.92
CA TYR A 294 9.61 14.04 -6.87
C TYR A 294 8.19 13.91 -6.33
N GLY A 295 8.05 13.75 -5.02
CA GLY A 295 6.74 13.62 -4.41
C GLY A 295 6.71 12.86 -3.10
N TYR A 296 5.50 12.70 -2.60
CA TYR A 296 5.23 12.07 -1.32
C TYR A 296 3.91 11.30 -1.35
N ASP A 297 3.78 10.40 -0.38
CA ASP A 297 2.56 9.65 -0.13
C ASP A 297 2.35 9.48 1.37
N ILE A 298 1.28 10.10 1.87
CA ILE A 298 0.87 9.99 3.27
C ILE A 298 -0.26 8.99 3.46
N GLY A 299 -0.60 8.19 2.45
CA GLY A 299 -1.62 7.14 2.46
C GLY A 299 -3.05 7.67 2.27
N ILE A 300 -3.39 8.81 2.86
CA ILE A 300 -4.67 9.50 2.63
C ILE A 300 -4.65 10.41 1.39
N PHE A 301 -3.48 10.85 0.97
CA PHE A 301 -3.24 11.65 -0.23
C PHE A 301 -1.80 11.41 -0.71
N SER A 302 -1.58 11.55 -2.02
CA SER A 302 -0.24 11.49 -2.61
C SER A 302 -0.14 12.44 -3.78
N ARG A 303 1.08 12.89 -4.05
CA ARG A 303 1.42 13.71 -5.21
C ARG A 303 2.76 13.23 -5.74
N TRP A 304 2.82 12.99 -7.05
CA TRP A 304 4.00 12.47 -7.72
C TRP A 304 4.22 13.22 -9.02
N HIS A 305 5.46 13.63 -9.25
CA HIS A 305 5.98 14.01 -10.54
C HIS A 305 7.04 12.97 -10.90
N ASN A 306 6.83 12.29 -12.01
CA ASN A 306 7.66 11.18 -12.45
C ASN A 306 8.13 11.47 -13.86
N ARG A 307 9.41 11.26 -14.11
CA ARG A 307 9.95 11.27 -15.47
C ARG A 307 10.93 10.13 -15.67
N GLN A 308 10.72 9.40 -16.75
CA GLN A 308 11.58 8.31 -17.15
C GLN A 308 12.53 8.78 -18.25
N TYR A 309 13.80 8.44 -18.07
CA TYR A 309 14.87 8.63 -19.03
C TYR A 309 15.45 7.26 -19.41
N SER A 310 15.85 7.13 -20.67
CA SER A 310 16.50 5.93 -21.19
C SER A 310 17.78 6.34 -21.89
N PHE A 311 18.91 5.82 -21.41
CA PHE A 311 20.22 6.12 -21.98
C PHE A 311 20.88 4.83 -22.48
N SER A 312 21.49 4.88 -23.67
CA SER A 312 22.41 3.84 -24.13
C SER A 312 23.80 4.07 -23.54
N LYS A 313 24.59 3.01 -23.39
CA LYS A 313 25.99 3.11 -22.91
C LYS A 313 26.80 4.13 -23.73
N GLN A 314 26.70 4.05 -25.06
CA GLN A 314 27.38 4.98 -25.99
C GLN A 314 27.02 6.46 -25.78
N ALA A 315 25.83 6.77 -25.26
CA ALA A 315 25.43 8.16 -25.01
C ALA A 315 25.99 8.72 -23.68
N LEU A 316 26.51 7.84 -22.81
CA LEU A 316 27.01 8.15 -21.47
C LEU A 316 28.54 8.17 -21.37
N GLU A 317 29.24 7.54 -22.32
CA GLU A 317 30.69 7.67 -22.58
C GLU A 317 31.03 9.05 -23.17
#